data_AF-A0AAN7THR3-F1
#
_entry.id   AF-A0AAN7THR3-F1
#
_cell.length_a   1.000
_cell.length_b   1.000
_cell.length_c   1.000
_cell.angle_alpha   90.00
_cell.angle_beta   90.00
_cell.angle_gamma   90.00
#
_symmetry.space_group_name_H-M   'P 1'
#
loop_
_entity.id
_entity.type
_entity.pdbx_description
1 polymer ?
#
loop_
_entity_poly.entity_id
_entity_poly.type
_entity_poly.pdbx_seq_one_letter_code
_entity_poly.pdbx_strand_id
1 'polypeptide(L)'
;MAGEQASYFLGPANGSAVTALSAYTYSLLAPLASAMNDTAAASLYTSTALNLRTARNTELWNPELGVYSLSLTDKTNYSLPAIAWTIISGTANTSQTASMLATALPNLRLGVGYRTSSADPSLNTTNLSPNIHGFLLEALFHAHRNTNLTQGLPAAKNLLEDFWSQMVTRDEYFSGASWEYLYPDGSPGLGPFTSLAHPWGAAPTYILHEYVLGISATAAGFRRWEFRPLVQGLGLGGGEWNGGDAFWGYCG
;
A
#
# COMPACT_ATOMS: atom_id res chain seq x y z
N MET A 1 -2.10 -2.84 -27.94
CA MET A 1 -0.75 -3.37 -28.21
C MET A 1 0.14 -2.91 -27.07
N ALA A 2 0.59 -3.84 -26.22
CA ALA A 2 1.51 -3.55 -25.12
C ALA A 2 2.93 -3.47 -25.69
N GLY A 3 3.36 -2.25 -25.99
CA GLY A 3 4.70 -1.95 -26.50
C GLY A 3 5.69 -1.70 -25.35
N GLU A 4 6.94 -2.14 -25.57
CA GLU A 4 8.18 -1.83 -24.84
C GLU A 4 8.05 -0.83 -23.67
N GLN A 5 8.25 -1.35 -22.45
CA GLN A 5 8.09 -0.73 -21.12
C GLN A 5 6.75 -1.04 -20.44
N ALA A 6 6.57 -2.28 -20.00
CA ALA A 6 5.56 -2.64 -19.02
C ALA A 6 5.94 -2.08 -17.62
N SER A 7 5.90 -0.76 -17.45
CA SER A 7 6.18 -0.04 -16.18
C SER A 7 4.93 0.62 -15.58
N TYR A 8 3.75 0.34 -16.13
CA TYR A 8 2.60 1.26 -16.17
C TYR A 8 2.17 1.84 -14.81
N PHE A 9 2.36 1.12 -13.69
CA PHE A 9 1.93 1.58 -12.35
C PHE A 9 3.02 1.57 -11.29
N LEU A 10 4.06 0.75 -11.43
CA LEU A 10 5.10 0.59 -10.40
C LEU A 10 6.35 1.43 -10.69
N GLY A 11 6.44 2.02 -11.88
CA GLY A 11 7.61 2.75 -12.32
C GLY A 11 8.67 1.86 -12.96
N PRO A 12 9.92 2.34 -13.09
CA PRO A 12 10.97 1.67 -13.84
C PRO A 12 11.31 0.27 -13.30
N ALA A 13 11.73 -0.63 -14.19
CA ALA A 13 12.10 -2.01 -13.82
C ALA A 13 13.27 -2.08 -12.81
N ASN A 14 14.20 -1.12 -12.90
CA ASN A 14 15.30 -0.93 -11.94
C ASN A 14 14.91 0.01 -10.77
N GLY A 15 13.61 0.22 -10.57
CA GLY A 15 13.06 1.12 -9.57
C GLY A 15 12.78 0.47 -8.23
N SER A 16 12.54 1.31 -7.23
CA SER A 16 12.34 0.87 -5.85
C SER A 16 11.12 -0.02 -5.66
N ALA A 17 9.99 0.30 -6.30
CA ALA A 17 8.76 -0.48 -6.17
C ALA A 17 8.90 -1.87 -6.80
N VAL A 18 9.40 -1.96 -8.04
CA VAL A 18 9.60 -3.23 -8.75
C VAL A 18 10.61 -4.12 -8.03
N THR A 19 11.69 -3.54 -7.53
CA THR A 19 12.71 -4.27 -6.75
C THR A 19 12.15 -4.79 -5.43
N ALA A 20 11.36 -3.97 -4.72
CA ALA A 20 10.72 -4.36 -3.46
C ALA A 20 9.67 -5.46 -3.66
N LEU A 21 8.80 -5.31 -4.67
CA LEU A 21 7.83 -6.34 -5.06
C LEU A 21 8.54 -7.65 -5.45
N SER A 22 9.62 -7.57 -6.24
CA SER A 22 10.38 -8.77 -6.64
C SER A 22 10.96 -9.50 -5.42
N ALA A 23 11.57 -8.77 -4.48
CA ALA A 23 12.09 -9.36 -3.25
C ALA A 23 10.99 -10.00 -2.38
N TYR A 24 9.81 -9.38 -2.32
CA TYR A 24 8.63 -9.94 -1.65
C TYR A 24 8.18 -11.24 -2.31
N THR A 25 8.00 -11.24 -3.63
CA THR A 25 7.61 -12.41 -4.41
C THR A 25 8.57 -13.58 -4.22
N TYR A 26 9.89 -13.36 -4.31
CA TYR A 26 10.86 -14.43 -4.06
C TYR A 26 10.80 -14.96 -2.63
N SER A 27 10.50 -14.10 -1.64
CA SER A 27 10.31 -14.53 -0.24
C SER A 27 9.08 -15.41 -0.06
N LEU A 28 8.02 -15.19 -0.86
CA LEU A 28 6.82 -16.04 -0.88
C LEU A 28 7.04 -17.36 -1.63
N LEU A 29 7.85 -17.34 -2.70
CA LEU A 29 8.12 -18.53 -3.51
C LEU A 29 9.10 -19.50 -2.83
N ALA A 30 10.05 -19.02 -2.04
CA ALA A 30 11.02 -19.86 -1.35
C ALA A 30 10.39 -21.00 -0.51
N PRO A 31 9.44 -20.76 0.41
CA PRO A 31 8.81 -21.83 1.16
C PRO A 31 7.93 -22.76 0.29
N LEU A 32 7.36 -22.26 -0.81
CA LEU A 32 6.62 -23.09 -1.77
C LEU A 32 7.55 -24.06 -2.50
N ALA A 33 8.71 -23.58 -2.95
CA ALA A 33 9.75 -24.43 -3.56
C ALA A 33 10.23 -25.51 -2.58
N SER A 34 10.45 -25.14 -1.31
CA SER A 34 10.77 -26.11 -0.26
C SER A 34 9.68 -27.16 -0.08
N ALA A 35 8.40 -26.76 -0.08
CA ALA A 35 7.28 -27.69 0.04
C ALA A 35 7.16 -28.66 -1.15
N MET A 36 7.69 -28.28 -2.33
CA MET A 36 7.76 -29.12 -3.52
C MET A 36 9.05 -29.95 -3.62
N ASN A 37 9.90 -29.94 -2.59
CA ASN A 37 11.25 -30.54 -2.59
C ASN A 37 12.22 -30.00 -3.67
N ASP A 38 11.96 -28.80 -4.20
CA ASP A 38 12.90 -28.09 -5.09
C ASP A 38 13.84 -27.20 -4.27
N THR A 39 14.87 -27.83 -3.69
CA THR A 39 15.85 -27.16 -2.81
C THR A 39 16.74 -26.18 -3.56
N ALA A 40 16.95 -26.40 -4.86
CA ALA A 40 17.71 -25.51 -5.73
C ALA A 40 16.95 -24.20 -5.95
N ALA A 41 15.67 -24.27 -6.32
CA ALA A 41 14.83 -23.08 -6.46
C ALA A 41 14.63 -22.35 -5.13
N ALA A 42 14.41 -23.07 -4.03
CA ALA A 42 14.28 -22.46 -2.70
C ALA A 42 15.52 -21.63 -2.31
N SER A 43 16.71 -22.17 -2.57
CA SER A 43 17.98 -21.48 -2.30
C SER A 43 18.18 -20.27 -3.23
N LEU A 44 17.83 -20.41 -4.51
CA LEU A 44 17.91 -19.32 -5.48
C LEU A 44 16.96 -18.17 -5.12
N TYR A 45 15.71 -18.46 -4.78
CA TYR A 45 14.73 -17.44 -4.40
C TYR A 45 15.13 -16.74 -3.11
N THR A 46 15.59 -17.48 -2.10
CA THR A 46 16.05 -16.91 -0.83
C THR A 46 17.23 -15.96 -1.06
N SER A 47 18.27 -16.41 -1.78
CA SER A 47 19.44 -15.59 -2.06
C SER A 47 19.11 -14.37 -2.93
N THR A 48 18.23 -14.52 -3.92
CA THR A 48 17.78 -13.42 -4.79
C THR A 48 17.01 -12.37 -4.00
N ALA A 49 16.07 -12.79 -3.13
CA ALA A 49 15.33 -11.88 -2.26
C ALA A 49 16.28 -11.06 -1.37
N LEU A 50 17.27 -11.71 -0.75
CA LEU A 50 18.28 -11.05 0.08
C LEU A 50 19.13 -10.07 -0.72
N ASN A 51 19.62 -10.46 -1.90
CA ASN A 51 20.44 -9.60 -2.74
C ASN A 51 19.69 -8.35 -3.21
N LEU A 52 18.42 -8.50 -3.63
CA LEU A 52 17.57 -7.36 -4.02
C LEU A 52 17.29 -6.42 -2.84
N ARG A 53 17.10 -6.98 -1.63
CA ARG A 53 16.93 -6.19 -0.40
C ARG A 53 18.16 -5.34 -0.10
N THR A 54 19.35 -5.94 -0.17
CA THR A 54 20.63 -5.25 0.05
C THR A 54 20.86 -4.20 -1.03
N ALA A 55 20.77 -4.57 -2.30
CA ALA A 55 21.01 -3.66 -3.42
C ALA A 55 20.10 -2.43 -3.38
N ARG A 56 18.79 -2.59 -3.12
CA ARG A 56 17.89 -1.42 -3.00
C ARG A 56 18.28 -0.51 -1.83
N ASN A 57 18.66 -1.06 -0.67
CA ASN A 57 19.09 -0.24 0.47
C ASN A 57 20.37 0.53 0.18
N THR A 58 21.33 -0.08 -0.52
CA THR A 58 22.58 0.58 -0.91
C THR A 58 22.38 1.60 -2.02
N GLU A 59 21.61 1.24 -3.04
CA GLU A 59 21.54 2.02 -4.27
C GLU A 59 20.40 3.03 -4.28
N LEU A 60 19.23 2.69 -3.73
CA LEU A 60 18.01 3.46 -3.96
C LEU A 60 17.57 4.27 -2.74
N TRP A 61 18.06 3.98 -1.54
CA TRP A 61 17.78 4.84 -0.38
C TRP A 61 18.43 6.21 -0.57
N ASN A 62 17.63 7.27 -0.57
CA ASN A 62 18.11 8.64 -0.58
C ASN A 62 18.01 9.22 0.86
N PRO A 63 19.13 9.37 1.58
CA PRO A 63 19.11 9.86 2.96
C PRO A 63 18.79 11.35 3.06
N GLU A 64 19.05 12.15 2.03
CA GLU A 64 18.76 13.59 2.03
C GLU A 64 17.25 13.84 1.95
N LEU A 65 16.54 13.05 1.13
CA LEU A 65 15.09 13.11 1.01
C LEU A 65 14.35 12.25 2.06
N GLY A 66 15.07 11.32 2.69
CA GLY A 66 14.50 10.38 3.66
C GLY A 66 13.54 9.37 3.02
N VAL A 67 13.77 9.00 1.76
CA VAL A 67 12.89 8.12 0.95
C VAL A 67 13.68 7.34 -0.08
N TYR A 68 13.12 6.21 -0.54
CA TYR A 68 13.69 5.51 -1.69
C TYR A 68 13.41 6.26 -3.00
N SER A 69 14.47 6.46 -3.77
CA SER A 69 14.46 7.02 -5.12
C SER A 69 13.55 6.25 -6.06
N LEU A 70 13.04 6.89 -7.10
CA LEU A 70 12.23 6.24 -8.13
C LEU A 70 13.04 5.14 -8.83
N SER A 71 14.29 5.45 -9.23
CA SER A 71 15.17 4.52 -9.95
C SER A 71 16.65 4.87 -9.79
N LEU A 72 17.52 4.04 -10.36
CA LEU A 72 18.97 4.30 -10.39
C LEU A 72 19.34 5.56 -11.17
N THR A 73 18.53 5.98 -12.13
CA THR A 73 18.77 7.15 -12.99
C THR A 73 17.97 8.38 -12.57
N ASP A 74 17.04 8.23 -11.64
CA ASP A 74 16.19 9.31 -11.12
C ASP A 74 16.17 9.26 -9.59
N LYS A 75 17.23 9.80 -8.99
CA LYS A 75 17.54 9.73 -7.55
C LYS A 75 16.81 10.78 -6.71
N THR A 76 16.30 11.83 -7.35
CA THR A 76 15.61 12.94 -6.68
C THR A 76 14.10 12.80 -6.72
N ASN A 77 13.57 11.97 -7.61
CA ASN A 77 12.16 11.61 -7.67
C ASN A 77 11.85 10.40 -6.78
N TYR A 78 10.62 10.29 -6.31
CA TYR A 78 10.08 9.15 -5.56
C TYR A 78 8.59 8.99 -5.86
N SER A 79 8.01 7.86 -5.44
CA SER A 79 6.63 7.51 -5.79
C SER A 79 5.89 6.75 -4.69
N LEU A 80 4.55 6.83 -4.71
CA LEU A 80 3.69 6.06 -3.81
C LEU A 80 3.89 4.55 -3.93
N PRO A 81 4.02 3.95 -5.13
CA PRO A 81 4.36 2.53 -5.24
C PRO A 81 5.68 2.19 -4.54
N ALA A 82 6.69 3.06 -4.60
CA ALA A 82 7.97 2.82 -3.93
C ALA A 82 7.81 2.87 -2.41
N ILE A 83 7.09 3.86 -1.87
CA ILE A 83 6.77 3.94 -0.44
C ILE A 83 6.00 2.69 0.00
N ALA A 84 4.92 2.36 -0.72
CA ALA A 84 4.04 1.25 -0.37
C ALA A 84 4.75 -0.11 -0.40
N TRP A 85 5.38 -0.45 -1.53
CA TRP A 85 6.00 -1.77 -1.68
C TRP A 85 7.23 -1.94 -0.82
N THR A 86 8.02 -0.90 -0.53
CA THR A 86 9.16 -1.04 0.39
C THR A 86 8.72 -1.32 1.82
N ILE A 87 7.56 -0.80 2.24
CA ILE A 87 6.93 -1.11 3.53
C ILE A 87 6.33 -2.52 3.53
N ILE A 88 5.46 -2.86 2.56
CA ILE A 88 4.76 -4.16 2.49
C ILE A 88 5.76 -5.32 2.38
N SER A 89 6.80 -5.16 1.57
CA SER A 89 7.81 -6.20 1.38
C SER A 89 8.73 -6.42 2.60
N GLY A 90 8.62 -5.56 3.62
CA GLY A 90 9.49 -5.57 4.81
C GLY A 90 10.94 -5.19 4.48
N THR A 91 11.14 -4.42 3.41
CA THR A 91 12.48 -4.15 2.89
C THR A 91 13.01 -2.76 3.27
N ALA A 92 12.11 -1.84 3.63
CA ALA A 92 12.40 -0.70 4.48
C ALA A 92 12.41 -1.14 5.96
N ASN A 93 13.40 -0.70 6.72
CA ASN A 93 13.38 -0.86 8.18
C ASN A 93 12.42 0.15 8.84
N THR A 94 12.18 0.02 10.16
CA THR A 94 11.26 0.89 10.89
C THR A 94 11.63 2.37 10.80
N SER A 95 12.92 2.72 10.90
CA SER A 95 13.37 4.12 10.81
C SER A 95 13.19 4.69 9.40
N GLN A 96 13.47 3.90 8.36
CA GLN A 96 13.24 4.29 6.97
C GLN A 96 11.74 4.46 6.70
N THR A 97 10.91 3.56 7.20
CA THR A 97 9.45 3.66 7.12
C THR A 97 8.95 4.94 7.80
N ALA A 98 9.36 5.19 9.04
CA ALA A 98 9.01 6.40 9.77
C ALA A 98 9.44 7.67 9.01
N SER A 99 10.65 7.67 8.45
CA SER A 99 11.17 8.76 7.62
C SER A 99 10.29 9.01 6.40
N MET A 100 10.03 7.99 5.57
CA MET A 100 9.21 8.14 4.36
C MET A 100 7.81 8.68 4.64
N LEU A 101 7.17 8.18 5.71
CA LEU A 101 5.83 8.59 6.10
C LEU A 101 5.81 10.03 6.64
N ALA A 102 6.89 10.48 7.29
CA ALA A 102 7.00 11.83 7.84
C ALA A 102 7.47 12.89 6.85
N THR A 103 8.38 12.54 5.92
CA THR A 103 9.06 13.53 5.06
C THR A 103 8.62 13.49 3.61
N ALA A 104 8.30 12.32 3.06
CA ALA A 104 8.02 12.16 1.63
C ALA A 104 6.53 12.08 1.32
N LEU A 105 5.77 11.27 2.05
CA LEU A 105 4.34 11.10 1.81
C LEU A 105 3.53 12.41 1.88
N PRO A 106 3.77 13.34 2.83
CA PRO A 106 3.04 14.60 2.88
C PRO A 106 3.23 15.48 1.64
N ASN A 107 4.41 15.43 1.02
CA ASN A 107 4.73 16.21 -0.19
C ASN A 107 4.01 15.69 -1.44
N LEU A 108 3.42 14.49 -1.39
CA LEU A 108 2.62 13.94 -2.47
C LEU A 108 1.13 14.30 -2.35
N ARG A 109 0.68 14.87 -1.22
CA ARG A 109 -0.73 15.25 -1.01
C ARG A 109 -1.22 16.18 -2.12
N LEU A 110 -2.39 15.86 -2.70
CA LEU A 110 -3.05 16.70 -3.70
C LEU A 110 -4.57 16.50 -3.65
N GLY A 111 -5.29 17.55 -3.23
CA GLY A 111 -6.74 17.52 -3.10
C GLY A 111 -7.21 16.38 -2.19
N VAL A 112 -8.15 15.57 -2.66
CA VAL A 112 -8.68 14.41 -1.91
C VAL A 112 -7.71 13.24 -1.77
N GLY A 113 -6.64 13.14 -2.59
CA GLY A 113 -5.68 12.02 -2.56
C GLY A 113 -4.22 12.46 -2.62
N TYR A 114 -3.40 11.67 -3.32
CA TYR A 114 -1.96 11.85 -3.44
C TYR A 114 -1.51 11.63 -4.89
N ARG A 115 -0.55 12.44 -5.35
CA ARG A 115 0.17 12.24 -6.61
C ARG A 115 0.90 10.91 -6.60
N THR A 116 1.00 10.25 -7.76
CA THR A 116 1.70 8.96 -7.86
C THR A 116 3.20 9.13 -7.66
N SER A 117 3.76 10.20 -8.20
CA SER A 117 5.20 10.53 -8.16
C SER A 117 5.42 11.99 -7.75
N SER A 118 6.57 12.28 -7.14
CA SER A 118 6.96 13.65 -6.80
C SER A 118 7.15 14.54 -8.03
N ALA A 119 7.40 13.95 -9.20
CA ALA A 119 7.49 14.64 -10.48
C ALA A 119 6.13 14.88 -11.16
N ASP A 120 5.05 14.25 -10.71
CA ASP A 120 3.72 14.48 -11.30
C ASP A 120 3.30 15.94 -11.08
N PRO A 121 2.63 16.59 -12.04
CA PRO A 121 2.23 17.98 -11.87
C PRO A 121 1.14 18.12 -10.79
N SER A 122 1.10 19.28 -10.13
CA SER A 122 0.06 19.62 -9.14
C SER A 122 -1.09 20.39 -9.80
N LEU A 123 -1.82 19.73 -10.70
CA LEU A 123 -2.96 20.30 -11.44
C LEU A 123 -4.27 19.75 -10.89
N ASN A 124 -5.37 20.48 -11.09
CA ASN A 124 -6.72 19.99 -10.82
C ASN A 124 -7.14 18.84 -11.76
N THR A 125 -6.37 18.56 -12.80
CA THR A 125 -6.57 17.43 -13.72
C THR A 125 -5.57 16.29 -13.48
N THR A 126 -4.77 16.34 -12.41
CA THR A 126 -3.85 15.26 -12.08
C THR A 126 -4.64 14.04 -11.63
N ASN A 127 -4.46 12.92 -12.34
CA ASN A 127 -5.18 11.68 -12.04
C ASN A 127 -4.66 11.03 -10.74
N LEU A 128 -5.58 10.74 -9.84
CA LEU A 128 -5.36 10.06 -8.58
C LEU A 128 -5.90 8.63 -8.69
N SER A 129 -5.04 7.62 -8.56
CA SER A 129 -5.40 6.22 -8.84
C SER A 129 -5.81 5.46 -7.58
N PRO A 130 -7.05 4.99 -7.43
CA PRO A 130 -7.47 4.09 -6.36
C PRO A 130 -6.63 2.81 -6.25
N ASN A 131 -6.09 2.30 -7.36
CA ASN A 131 -5.17 1.16 -7.36
C ASN A 131 -3.89 1.47 -6.57
N ILE A 132 -3.21 2.58 -6.88
CA ILE A 132 -1.99 3.00 -6.19
C ILE A 132 -2.27 3.39 -4.73
N HIS A 133 -3.39 4.08 -4.49
CA HIS A 133 -3.83 4.39 -3.13
C HIS A 133 -4.17 3.13 -2.33
N GLY A 134 -4.63 2.06 -2.97
CA GLY A 134 -4.84 0.76 -2.35
C GLY A 134 -3.55 0.17 -1.78
N PHE A 135 -2.47 0.15 -2.56
CA PHE A 135 -1.14 -0.26 -2.07
C PHE A 135 -0.67 0.63 -0.91
N LEU A 136 -0.86 1.95 -1.03
CA LEU A 136 -0.50 2.88 0.04
C LEU A 136 -1.31 2.58 1.32
N LEU A 137 -2.64 2.45 1.22
CA LEU A 137 -3.51 2.22 2.37
C LEU A 137 -3.11 0.93 3.11
N GLU A 138 -2.87 -0.15 2.37
CA GLU A 138 -2.36 -1.41 2.93
C GLU A 138 -1.01 -1.21 3.63
N ALA A 139 -0.07 -0.51 3.00
CA ALA A 139 1.24 -0.23 3.57
C ALA A 139 1.14 0.57 4.88
N LEU A 140 0.24 1.55 4.98
CA LEU A 140 0.05 2.36 6.19
C LEU A 140 -0.44 1.49 7.36
N PHE A 141 -1.43 0.63 7.12
CA PHE A 141 -1.92 -0.30 8.14
C PHE A 141 -0.90 -1.39 8.47
N HIS A 142 -0.19 -1.93 7.47
CA HIS A 142 0.87 -2.91 7.67
C HIS A 142 2.01 -2.34 8.53
N ALA A 143 2.45 -1.10 8.26
CA ALA A 143 3.45 -0.41 9.07
C ALA A 143 2.99 -0.29 10.53
N HIS A 144 1.77 0.21 10.76
CA HIS A 144 1.24 0.36 12.11
C HIS A 144 1.15 -0.99 12.84
N ARG A 145 0.55 -2.01 12.22
CA ARG A 145 0.35 -3.34 12.80
C ARG A 145 1.66 -4.01 13.21
N ASN A 146 2.73 -3.83 12.44
CA ASN A 146 3.98 -4.55 12.64
C ASN A 146 5.03 -3.77 13.45
N THR A 147 4.88 -2.45 13.57
CA THR A 147 5.90 -1.59 14.20
C THR A 147 5.35 -0.57 15.20
N ASN A 148 4.03 -0.47 15.35
CA ASN A 148 3.32 0.55 16.13
C ASN A 148 3.57 2.01 15.67
N LEU A 149 4.13 2.22 14.48
CA LEU A 149 4.28 3.56 13.90
C LEU A 149 2.90 4.21 13.67
N THR A 150 2.75 5.46 14.10
CA THR A 150 1.49 6.21 13.98
C THR A 150 1.54 7.28 12.87
N GLN A 151 2.71 7.55 12.32
CA GLN A 151 2.96 8.58 11.29
C GLN A 151 2.06 8.39 10.05
N GLY A 152 1.71 7.14 9.72
CA GLY A 152 0.86 6.82 8.57
C GLY A 152 -0.65 6.90 8.83
N LEU A 153 -1.09 6.92 10.09
CA LEU A 153 -2.52 6.85 10.43
C LEU A 153 -3.33 8.06 9.93
N PRO A 154 -2.83 9.31 9.99
CA PRO A 154 -3.54 10.45 9.39
C PRO A 154 -3.75 10.28 7.88
N ALA A 155 -2.76 9.77 7.15
CA ALA A 155 -2.89 9.51 5.73
C ALA A 155 -3.92 8.39 5.45
N ALA A 156 -3.93 7.32 6.25
CA ALA A 156 -4.91 6.24 6.11
C ALA A 156 -6.34 6.76 6.34
N LYS A 157 -6.53 7.61 7.37
CA LYS A 157 -7.80 8.27 7.66
C LYS A 157 -8.26 9.16 6.50
N ASN A 158 -7.39 10.06 6.01
CA ASN A 158 -7.70 10.95 4.90
C ASN A 158 -8.08 10.17 3.63
N LEU A 159 -7.44 9.04 3.35
CA LEU A 159 -7.85 8.24 2.20
C LEU A 159 -9.26 7.67 2.35
N LEU A 160 -9.62 7.17 3.53
CA LEU A 160 -10.95 6.62 3.77
C LEU A 160 -12.03 7.71 3.80
N GLU A 161 -11.74 8.83 4.45
CA GLU A 161 -12.71 9.92 4.70
C GLU A 161 -12.79 10.95 3.57
N ASP A 162 -11.70 11.20 2.83
CA ASP A 162 -11.67 12.20 1.75
C ASP A 162 -11.66 11.56 0.37
N PHE A 163 -10.88 10.49 0.14
CA PHE A 163 -10.65 9.94 -1.20
C PHE A 163 -11.73 8.94 -1.61
N TRP A 164 -11.85 7.82 -0.88
CA TRP A 164 -12.82 6.78 -1.19
C TRP A 164 -14.26 7.21 -0.90
N SER A 165 -14.47 8.12 0.04
CA SER A 165 -15.80 8.66 0.35
C SER A 165 -16.45 9.35 -0.85
N GLN A 166 -15.67 9.96 -1.76
CA GLN A 166 -16.22 10.63 -2.95
C GLN A 166 -17.00 9.67 -3.84
N MET A 167 -16.62 8.38 -3.86
CA MET A 167 -17.31 7.35 -4.65
C MET A 167 -18.68 6.98 -4.07
N VAL A 168 -18.96 7.42 -2.85
CA VAL A 168 -20.19 7.11 -2.09
C VAL A 168 -21.07 8.35 -1.92
N THR A 169 -20.47 9.51 -1.64
CA THR A 169 -21.21 10.72 -1.22
C THR A 169 -21.52 11.70 -2.34
N ARG A 170 -21.05 11.43 -3.58
CA ARG A 170 -21.31 12.28 -4.75
C ARG A 170 -22.49 11.77 -5.55
N ASP A 171 -23.69 12.29 -5.27
CA ASP A 171 -24.94 11.89 -5.93
C ASP A 171 -24.87 11.94 -7.46
N GLU A 172 -24.22 12.95 -8.04
CA GLU A 172 -24.09 13.13 -9.50
C GLU A 172 -23.34 11.98 -10.19
N TYR A 173 -22.38 11.36 -9.49
CA TYR A 173 -21.49 10.33 -10.05
C TYR A 173 -21.68 8.97 -9.36
N PHE A 174 -22.69 8.83 -8.51
CA PHE A 174 -22.91 7.63 -7.74
C PHE A 174 -23.20 6.44 -8.66
N SER A 175 -22.35 5.43 -8.58
CA SER A 175 -22.42 4.21 -9.40
C SER A 175 -22.69 2.94 -8.58
N GLY A 176 -22.62 3.03 -7.25
CA GLY A 176 -22.65 1.85 -6.36
C GLY A 176 -21.38 0.97 -6.45
N ALA A 177 -20.31 1.45 -7.10
CA ALA A 177 -19.06 0.71 -7.28
C ALA A 177 -17.84 1.63 -7.13
N SER A 178 -16.66 1.04 -6.93
CA SER A 178 -15.40 1.79 -6.90
C SER A 178 -15.00 2.28 -8.29
N TRP A 179 -14.33 3.43 -8.36
CA TRP A 179 -13.99 4.08 -9.63
C TRP A 179 -12.56 3.82 -10.09
N GLU A 180 -12.28 4.14 -11.35
CA GLU A 180 -10.99 3.93 -11.99
C GLU A 180 -9.94 4.96 -11.59
N TYR A 181 -10.31 6.24 -11.59
CA TYR A 181 -9.50 7.39 -11.21
C TYR A 181 -10.38 8.51 -10.64
N LEU A 182 -9.75 9.41 -9.87
CA LEU A 182 -10.34 10.67 -9.43
C LEU A 182 -9.43 11.83 -9.81
N TYR A 183 -10.02 13.01 -9.96
CA TYR A 183 -9.28 14.27 -9.89
C TYR A 183 -9.15 14.75 -8.43
N PRO A 184 -8.27 15.73 -8.15
CA PRO A 184 -8.06 16.23 -6.80
C PRO A 184 -9.28 16.84 -6.12
N ASP A 185 -10.27 17.29 -6.88
CA ASP A 185 -11.54 17.79 -6.36
C ASP A 185 -12.55 16.68 -6.00
N GLY A 186 -12.20 15.42 -6.26
CA GLY A 186 -13.03 14.24 -5.98
C GLY A 186 -13.98 13.84 -7.11
N SER A 187 -14.00 14.54 -8.25
CA SER A 187 -14.76 14.07 -9.41
C SER A 187 -14.07 12.87 -10.08
N PRO A 188 -14.78 12.09 -10.92
CA PRO A 188 -14.16 11.10 -11.79
C PRO A 188 -12.98 11.68 -12.60
N GLY A 189 -11.88 10.93 -12.67
CA GLY A 189 -10.69 11.28 -13.45
C GLY A 189 -10.87 11.05 -14.95
N LEU A 190 -9.79 10.98 -15.74
CA LEU A 190 -9.69 10.62 -17.18
C LEU A 190 -10.75 11.17 -18.17
N GLY A 191 -11.60 12.11 -17.75
CA GLY A 191 -12.72 12.58 -18.54
C GLY A 191 -13.76 11.48 -18.83
N PRO A 192 -14.41 11.50 -20.02
CA PRO A 192 -15.54 10.64 -20.35
C PRO A 192 -15.29 9.12 -20.33
N PHE A 193 -14.02 8.69 -20.30
CA PHE A 193 -13.66 7.27 -20.37
C PHE A 193 -13.44 6.62 -19.01
N THR A 194 -13.55 7.37 -17.90
CA THR A 194 -13.38 6.79 -16.57
C THR A 194 -14.42 5.74 -16.28
N SER A 195 -13.97 4.53 -15.99
CA SER A 195 -14.86 3.50 -15.46
C SER A 195 -15.28 3.85 -14.03
N LEU A 196 -16.58 4.00 -13.80
CA LEU A 196 -17.17 4.17 -12.46
C LEU A 196 -17.52 2.83 -11.80
N ALA A 197 -17.06 1.72 -12.37
CA ALA A 197 -17.23 0.38 -11.83
C ALA A 197 -15.96 -0.44 -12.07
N HIS A 198 -14.84 0.04 -11.53
CA HIS A 198 -13.52 -0.55 -11.73
C HIS A 198 -13.05 -1.30 -10.46
N PRO A 199 -12.76 -2.62 -10.55
CA PRO A 199 -12.44 -3.44 -9.37
C PRO A 199 -11.16 -3.03 -8.64
N TRP A 200 -10.19 -2.43 -9.32
CA TRP A 200 -8.94 -1.99 -8.69
C TRP A 200 -9.12 -0.82 -7.71
N GLY A 201 -10.31 -0.23 -7.65
CA GLY A 201 -10.63 0.80 -6.69
C GLY A 201 -11.22 0.27 -5.40
N ALA A 202 -11.47 -1.04 -5.31
CA ALA A 202 -12.17 -1.67 -4.19
C ALA A 202 -11.25 -1.99 -3.00
N ALA A 203 -10.06 -1.38 -2.91
CA ALA A 203 -9.07 -1.71 -1.88
C ALA A 203 -9.59 -1.67 -0.43
N PRO A 204 -10.44 -0.72 -0.02
CA PRO A 204 -11.04 -0.73 1.31
C PRO A 204 -11.79 -2.04 1.63
N THR A 205 -12.34 -2.71 0.61
CA THR A 205 -13.07 -3.98 0.78
C THR A 205 -12.19 -5.06 1.37
N TYR A 206 -10.93 -5.22 0.98
CA TYR A 206 -10.07 -6.24 1.59
C TYR A 206 -9.28 -5.70 2.80
N ILE A 207 -8.88 -4.42 2.75
CA ILE A 207 -8.06 -3.81 3.79
C ILE A 207 -8.83 -3.64 5.11
N LEU A 208 -10.09 -3.21 5.08
CA LEU A 208 -10.85 -2.98 6.31
C LEU A 208 -11.12 -4.29 7.06
N HIS A 209 -11.37 -5.39 6.35
CA HIS A 209 -11.55 -6.71 6.97
C HIS A 209 -10.26 -7.20 7.61
N GLU A 210 -9.15 -7.11 6.89
CA GLU A 210 -7.88 -7.63 7.38
C GLU A 210 -7.25 -6.74 8.45
N TYR A 211 -7.29 -5.41 8.30
CA TYR A 211 -6.54 -4.47 9.15
C TYR A 211 -7.36 -3.77 10.22
N VAL A 212 -8.61 -3.40 9.93
CA VAL A 212 -9.47 -2.67 10.88
C VAL A 212 -10.27 -3.62 11.74
N LEU A 213 -11.03 -4.53 11.14
CA LEU A 213 -11.66 -5.64 11.85
C LEU A 213 -10.59 -6.58 12.43
N GLY A 214 -9.51 -6.80 11.67
CA GLY A 214 -8.32 -7.44 12.22
C GLY A 214 -8.27 -8.95 12.06
N ILE A 215 -9.01 -9.53 11.11
CA ILE A 215 -9.03 -10.98 10.90
C ILE A 215 -8.04 -11.36 9.79
N SER A 216 -7.05 -12.19 10.11
CA SER A 216 -6.07 -12.67 9.14
C SER A 216 -5.71 -14.15 9.38
N ALA A 217 -5.33 -14.85 8.33
CA ALA A 217 -4.87 -16.23 8.41
C ALA A 217 -3.40 -16.29 8.87
N THR A 218 -3.10 -17.16 9.84
CA THR A 218 -1.72 -17.45 10.29
C THR A 218 -1.25 -18.85 9.89
N ALA A 219 -2.12 -19.60 9.21
CA ALA A 219 -1.80 -20.86 8.53
C ALA A 219 -2.70 -21.04 7.29
N ALA A 220 -2.21 -21.82 6.31
CA ALA A 220 -2.93 -22.10 5.07
C ALA A 220 -4.36 -22.64 5.33
N GLY A 221 -5.32 -22.12 4.58
CA GLY A 221 -6.73 -22.50 4.69
C GLY A 221 -7.41 -22.06 5.99
N PHE A 222 -6.94 -20.99 6.64
CA PHE A 222 -7.48 -20.48 7.91
C PHE A 222 -7.47 -21.49 9.06
N ARG A 223 -6.67 -22.58 8.97
CA ARG A 223 -6.52 -23.57 10.06
C ARG A 223 -6.08 -22.93 11.37
N ARG A 224 -5.32 -21.83 11.28
CA ARG A 224 -5.06 -20.90 12.35
C ARG A 224 -5.29 -19.49 11.82
N TRP A 225 -5.84 -18.64 12.65
CA TRP A 225 -6.15 -17.25 12.36
C TRP A 225 -5.92 -16.41 13.61
N GLU A 226 -5.82 -15.10 13.41
CA GLU A 226 -5.70 -14.13 14.50
C GLU A 226 -6.79 -13.05 14.41
N PHE A 227 -7.07 -12.41 15.54
CA PHE A 227 -7.98 -11.28 15.66
C PHE A 227 -7.25 -10.11 16.33
N ARG A 228 -6.95 -9.07 15.55
CA ARG A 228 -6.18 -7.88 15.96
C ARG A 228 -6.87 -6.59 15.52
N PRO A 229 -7.98 -6.20 16.17
CA PRO A 229 -8.79 -5.05 15.76
C PRO A 229 -8.03 -3.72 15.93
N LEU A 230 -8.17 -2.81 14.97
CA LEU A 230 -7.60 -1.46 14.97
C LEU A 230 -8.69 -0.38 15.03
N VAL A 231 -9.65 -0.55 15.94
CA VAL A 231 -10.81 0.37 16.04
C VAL A 231 -10.41 1.72 16.68
N GLN A 232 -9.54 1.69 17.70
CA GLN A 232 -9.14 2.91 18.42
C GLN A 232 -8.07 3.73 17.68
N GLY A 233 -7.19 3.08 16.89
CA GLY A 233 -6.08 3.74 16.19
C GLY A 233 -6.50 4.71 15.09
N LEU A 234 -7.70 4.55 14.51
CA LEU A 234 -8.26 5.46 13.50
C LEU A 234 -9.15 6.56 14.10
N GLY A 235 -9.35 6.58 15.42
CA GLY A 235 -10.32 7.46 16.06
C GLY A 235 -11.78 7.13 15.70
N LEU A 236 -12.07 5.88 15.28
CA LEU A 236 -13.43 5.39 15.00
C LEU A 236 -14.22 5.06 16.28
N GLY A 237 -13.88 5.70 17.40
CA GLY A 237 -14.56 5.52 18.68
C GLY A 237 -15.73 6.48 18.81
N GLY A 238 -16.95 5.95 18.88
CA GLY A 238 -18.13 6.77 19.20
C GLY A 238 -19.51 6.13 19.04
N GLY A 239 -19.63 4.81 18.99
CA GLY A 239 -20.86 4.12 19.38
C GLY A 239 -20.59 3.40 20.69
N GLU A 240 -21.33 3.72 21.74
CA GLU A 240 -21.24 3.03 23.04
C GLU A 240 -21.36 1.52 22.84
N TRP A 241 -20.25 0.80 23.01
CA TRP A 241 -20.29 -0.61 23.33
C TRP A 241 -20.69 -0.72 24.81
N ASN A 242 -21.99 -0.78 25.07
CA ASN A 242 -22.51 -1.16 26.38
C ASN A 242 -22.09 -2.61 26.64
N GLY A 243 -21.18 -2.78 27.60
CA GLY A 243 -20.57 -4.04 27.94
C GLY A 243 -21.60 -5.14 28.20
N GLY A 244 -21.40 -6.27 27.54
CA GLY A 244 -22.05 -7.54 27.81
C GLY A 244 -21.08 -8.66 27.43
N ASP A 245 -20.37 -9.12 28.45
CA ASP A 245 -19.62 -10.37 28.55
C ASP A 245 -18.35 -10.57 27.71
N ALA A 246 -17.25 -10.71 28.45
CA ALA A 246 -15.94 -11.12 28.00
C ALA A 246 -15.98 -12.53 27.39
N PHE A 247 -15.27 -12.72 26.27
CA PHE A 247 -14.81 -14.04 25.85
C PHE A 247 -13.30 -13.99 25.60
N TRP A 248 -12.53 -14.14 26.69
CA TRP A 248 -11.13 -14.54 26.60
C TRP A 248 -11.09 -16.02 26.24
N GLY A 249 -11.20 -16.33 24.94
CA GLY A 249 -10.93 -17.66 24.43
C GLY A 249 -9.43 -17.87 24.25
N TYR A 250 -8.78 -18.39 25.29
CA TYR A 250 -7.55 -19.16 25.10
C TYR A 250 -7.90 -20.42 24.29
N CYS A 251 -7.29 -20.60 23.13
CA CYS A 251 -7.22 -21.91 22.48
C CYS A 251 -5.75 -22.32 22.43
N GLY A 252 -5.45 -23.39 23.18
CA GLY A 252 -4.18 -24.12 23.09
C GLY A 252 -4.10 -25.01 21.85
#